data_AF-A0A150V719-F1
#
_entry.id   AF-A0A150V719-F1
#
_cell.length_a   1.000
_cell.length_b   1.000
_cell.length_c   1.000
_cell.angle_alpha   90.00
_cell.angle_beta   90.00
_cell.angle_gamma   90.00
#
_symmetry.space_group_name_H-M   'P 1'
#
loop_
_entity.id
_entity.type
_entity.pdbx_description
1 polymer ?
#
loop_
_entity_poly.entity_id
_entity_poly.type
_entity_poly.pdbx_seq_one_letter_code
_entity_poly.pdbx_strand_id
1 'polypeptide(L)'
;MSGGGWISGEKETMIPFSRALVRLFGAVVVCISYRLAPEYKFSTSQNDCWDSVQWVATHASELNADPTKGFLVGGISPGGTNAAVCTALLEEEELNPPITGQWLCVPSIMFEQHVPER
;
A
#
# COMPACT_ATOMS: atom_id res chain seq x y z
N MET A 1 1.98 -1.28 3.70
CA MET A 1 3.24 -1.52 2.96
C MET A 1 4.40 -0.93 3.75
N SER A 2 5.51 -1.66 3.88
CA SER A 2 6.68 -1.26 4.68
C SER A 2 7.48 -0.11 4.06
N GLY A 3 8.37 0.50 4.87
CA GLY A 3 9.36 1.47 4.38
C GLY A 3 10.64 0.82 3.86
N GLY A 4 11.74 1.59 3.82
CA GLY A 4 13.10 1.06 3.58
C GLY A 4 13.73 1.32 2.21
N GLY A 5 13.33 2.40 1.53
CA GLY A 5 13.88 2.83 0.23
C GLY A 5 13.82 1.78 -0.89
N TRP A 6 12.84 0.86 -0.87
CA TRP A 6 12.72 -0.30 -1.78
C TRP A 6 13.88 -1.30 -1.72
N ILE A 7 14.89 -1.08 -0.88
CA ILE A 7 16.11 -1.91 -0.78
C ILE A 7 16.13 -2.69 0.55
N SER A 8 15.35 -2.22 1.52
CA SER A 8 15.24 -2.82 2.84
C SER A 8 13.79 -2.76 3.32
N GLY A 9 13.53 -3.34 4.49
CA GLY A 9 12.21 -3.34 5.11
C GLY A 9 11.55 -4.70 5.05
N GLU A 10 10.73 -4.96 6.06
CA GLU A 10 10.01 -6.21 6.24
C GLU A 10 8.57 -5.90 6.65
N LYS A 11 7.64 -6.80 6.37
CA LYS A 11 6.22 -6.61 6.72
C LYS A 11 6.03 -6.47 8.23
N GLU A 12 6.92 -7.06 9.02
CA GLU A 12 6.97 -7.02 10.48
C GLU A 12 7.15 -5.60 11.01
N THR A 13 7.84 -4.73 10.27
CA THR A 13 8.02 -3.31 10.64
C THR A 13 6.69 -2.55 10.72
N MET A 14 5.64 -3.05 10.06
CA MET A 14 4.31 -2.46 10.09
C MET A 14 3.45 -2.93 11.26
N ILE A 15 3.84 -4.00 11.98
CA ILE A 15 3.03 -4.60 13.06
C ILE A 15 2.57 -3.57 14.11
N PRO A 16 3.41 -2.63 14.61
CA PRO A 16 2.95 -1.65 15.59
C PRO A 16 1.80 -0.78 15.05
N PHE A 17 1.89 -0.33 13.80
CA PHE A 17 0.85 0.44 13.12
C PHE A 17 -0.40 -0.41 12.88
N SER A 18 -0.23 -1.63 12.38
CA SER A 18 -1.33 -2.56 12.13
C SER A 18 -2.11 -2.85 13.41
N ARG A 19 -1.44 -3.10 14.54
CA ARG A 19 -2.10 -3.30 15.84
C ARG A 19 -2.86 -2.06 16.30
N ALA A 20 -2.31 -0.86 16.07
CA ALA A 20 -3.01 0.38 16.41
C ALA A 20 -4.28 0.55 15.57
N LEU A 21 -4.20 0.33 14.25
CA LEU A 21 -5.34 0.42 13.34
C LEU A 21 -6.43 -0.60 13.67
N VAL A 22 -6.06 -1.86 13.95
CA VAL A 22 -6.99 -2.91 14.40
C VAL A 22 -7.72 -2.46 15.67
N ARG A 23 -7.00 -1.92 16.66
CA ARG A 23 -7.59 -1.47 17.94
C ARG A 23 -8.51 -0.26 17.79
N LEU A 24 -8.14 0.69 16.95
CA LEU A 24 -8.88 1.95 16.77
C LEU A 24 -10.13 1.76 15.92
N PHE A 25 -10.05 0.93 14.88
CA PHE A 25 -11.08 0.84 13.85
C PHE A 25 -11.76 -0.53 13.75
N GLY A 26 -11.31 -1.53 14.51
CA GLY A 26 -11.79 -2.91 14.35
C GLY A 26 -11.48 -3.48 12.95
N ALA A 27 -10.48 -2.93 12.27
CA ALA A 27 -10.14 -3.29 10.90
C ALA A 27 -9.31 -4.57 10.83
N VAL A 28 -9.37 -5.24 9.67
CA VAL A 28 -8.39 -6.26 9.27
C VAL A 28 -7.24 -5.54 8.56
N VAL A 29 -5.99 -5.84 8.94
CA VAL A 29 -4.80 -5.22 8.33
C VAL A 29 -3.91 -6.28 7.73
N VAL A 30 -3.62 -6.15 6.44
CA VAL A 30 -2.72 -7.03 5.68
C VAL A 30 -1.38 -6.33 5.48
N CYS A 31 -0.31 -6.88 6.07
CA CYS A 31 1.05 -6.38 5.87
C CYS A 31 1.69 -7.06 4.64
N ILE A 32 1.71 -6.35 3.51
CA ILE A 32 2.27 -6.84 2.24
C ILE A 32 3.80 -6.88 2.30
N SER A 33 4.37 -8.02 1.91
CA SER A 33 5.79 -8.17 1.55
C SER A 33 5.94 -8.03 0.04
N TYR A 34 6.74 -7.08 -0.41
CA TYR A 34 7.10 -6.91 -1.82
C TYR A 34 8.59 -7.19 -2.01
N ARG A 35 8.97 -7.58 -3.23
CA ARG A 35 10.36 -7.84 -3.58
C ARG A 35 11.19 -6.55 -3.59
N LEU A 36 12.44 -6.67 -3.15
CA LEU A 36 13.34 -5.54 -2.92
C LEU A 36 14.44 -5.44 -3.98
N ALA A 37 14.88 -4.22 -4.23
CA ALA A 37 16.10 -3.93 -4.99
C ALA A 37 17.34 -4.25 -4.14
N PRO A 38 18.51 -4.49 -4.75
CA PRO A 38 18.79 -4.45 -6.20
C PRO A 38 18.40 -5.69 -6.99
N GLU A 39 18.06 -6.80 -6.34
CA GLU A 39 17.70 -8.08 -6.98
C GLU A 39 16.47 -7.93 -7.87
N TYR A 40 15.50 -7.14 -7.41
CA TYR A 40 14.25 -6.85 -8.13
C TYR A 40 14.12 -5.34 -8.34
N LYS A 41 14.52 -4.90 -9.54
CA LYS A 41 14.54 -3.47 -9.91
C LYS A 41 13.12 -2.92 -10.09
N PHE A 42 13.03 -1.59 -10.15
CA PHE A 42 11.80 -0.94 -10.58
C PHE A 42 11.30 -1.53 -11.92
N SER A 43 10.01 -1.85 -12.09
CA SER A 43 8.85 -1.55 -11.23
C SER A 43 8.37 -2.72 -10.35
N THR A 44 9.23 -3.70 -10.03
CA THR A 44 8.78 -4.96 -9.40
C THR A 44 8.02 -4.73 -8.08
N SER A 45 8.49 -3.85 -7.22
CA SER A 45 7.82 -3.61 -5.92
C SER A 45 6.41 -3.03 -6.07
N GLN A 46 6.18 -2.23 -7.10
CA GLN A 46 4.89 -1.61 -7.40
C GLN A 46 3.91 -2.67 -7.88
N ASN A 47 4.36 -3.52 -8.82
CA ASN A 47 3.56 -4.63 -9.33
C ASN A 47 3.21 -5.61 -8.21
N ASP A 48 4.16 -5.99 -7.36
CA ASP A 48 3.88 -6.88 -6.21
C ASP A 48 2.83 -6.30 -5.26
N CYS A 49 2.89 -5.00 -5.00
CA CYS A 49 1.91 -4.33 -4.16
C CYS A 49 0.53 -4.30 -4.82
N TRP A 50 0.47 -4.07 -6.13
CA TRP A 50 -0.78 -4.06 -6.89
C TRP A 50 -1.41 -5.45 -6.97
N ASP A 51 -0.64 -6.48 -7.33
CA ASP A 51 -1.08 -7.88 -7.34
C ASP A 51 -1.63 -8.28 -5.95
N SER A 52 -0.97 -7.84 -4.87
CA SER A 52 -1.41 -8.09 -3.50
C SER A 52 -2.74 -7.38 -3.18
N VAL A 53 -2.92 -6.14 -3.64
CA VAL A 53 -4.18 -5.39 -3.46
C VAL A 53 -5.32 -6.07 -4.21
N GLN A 54 -5.10 -6.49 -5.45
CA GLN A 54 -6.08 -7.24 -6.24
C GLN A 54 -6.44 -8.57 -5.57
N TRP A 55 -5.45 -9.28 -5.04
CA TRP A 55 -5.68 -10.51 -4.29
C TRP A 55 -6.52 -10.25 -3.02
N VAL A 56 -6.19 -9.22 -2.24
CA VAL A 56 -6.97 -8.86 -1.04
C VAL A 56 -8.40 -8.45 -1.39
N ALA A 57 -8.60 -7.70 -2.47
CA ALA A 57 -9.92 -7.29 -2.95
C ALA A 57 -10.82 -8.51 -3.23
N THR A 58 -10.26 -9.52 -3.88
CA THR A 58 -10.98 -10.74 -4.29
C THR A 58 -11.14 -11.78 -3.16
N HIS A 59 -10.27 -11.75 -2.14
CA HIS A 59 -10.26 -12.72 -1.02
C HIS A 59 -10.64 -12.11 0.33
N ALA A 60 -11.23 -10.90 0.35
CA ALA A 60 -11.52 -10.17 1.59
C ALA A 60 -12.39 -10.97 2.59
N SER A 61 -13.36 -11.74 2.09
CA SER A 61 -14.22 -12.59 2.92
C SER A 61 -13.44 -13.69 3.65
N GLU A 62 -12.43 -14.28 3.02
CA GLU A 62 -11.55 -15.29 3.62
C GLU A 62 -10.70 -14.71 4.76
N LEU A 63 -10.41 -13.41 4.68
CA LEU A 63 -9.70 -12.65 5.71
C LEU A 63 -10.61 -12.14 6.83
N ASN A 64 -11.91 -12.46 6.80
CA ASN A 64 -12.93 -11.88 7.67
C ASN A 64 -12.98 -10.34 7.59
N ALA A 65 -12.65 -9.77 6.43
CA ALA A 65 -12.74 -8.35 6.15
C ALA A 65 -14.04 -8.00 5.43
N ASP A 66 -14.52 -6.77 5.62
CA ASP A 66 -15.72 -6.23 4.98
C ASP A 66 -15.38 -4.94 4.23
N PRO A 67 -14.99 -5.04 2.95
CA PRO A 67 -14.60 -3.88 2.14
C PRO A 67 -15.72 -2.86 1.92
N THR A 68 -16.99 -3.23 2.13
CA THR A 68 -18.12 -2.29 1.98
C THR A 68 -18.11 -1.19 3.04
N LYS A 69 -17.44 -1.43 4.17
CA LYS A 69 -17.19 -0.43 5.23
C LYS A 69 -15.97 0.45 4.96
N GLY A 70 -15.12 0.04 4.03
CA GLY A 70 -13.89 0.72 3.66
C GLY A 70 -12.80 -0.26 3.27
N PHE A 71 -12.13 0.03 2.15
CA PHE A 71 -10.92 -0.64 1.71
C PHE A 71 -9.82 0.40 1.51
N LEU A 72 -8.77 0.34 2.33
CA LEU A 72 -7.71 1.34 2.34
C LEU A 72 -6.36 0.71 2.03
N VAL A 73 -5.54 1.44 1.28
CA VAL A 73 -4.11 1.13 1.09
C VAL A 73 -3.27 2.11 1.88
N GLY A 74 -2.05 1.73 2.26
CA GLY A 74 -1.18 2.67 2.97
C GLY A 74 0.19 2.12 3.30
N GLY A 75 1.06 3.04 3.68
CA GLY A 75 2.44 2.72 4.02
C GLY A 75 3.28 3.93 4.36
N ILE A 76 4.55 3.64 4.66
CA ILE A 76 5.53 4.63 5.11
C ILE A 76 6.64 4.73 4.07
N SER A 77 7.01 5.96 3.70
CA SER A 77 8.09 6.27 2.76
C SER A 77 7.92 5.50 1.42
N PRO A 78 8.76 4.54 0.98
CA PRO A 78 8.51 3.84 -0.29
C PRO A 78 7.19 3.04 -0.27
N GLY A 79 6.76 2.55 0.89
CA GLY A 79 5.46 1.89 1.03
C GLY A 79 4.30 2.87 0.91
N GLY A 80 4.51 4.13 1.30
CA GLY A 80 3.57 5.21 1.02
C GLY A 80 3.50 5.49 -0.48
N THR A 81 4.65 5.56 -1.16
CA THR A 81 4.69 5.70 -2.62
C THR A 81 3.99 4.54 -3.32
N ASN A 82 4.24 3.29 -2.92
CA ASN A 82 3.58 2.11 -3.52
C ASN A 82 2.06 2.15 -3.31
N ALA A 83 1.58 2.61 -2.15
CA ALA A 83 0.16 2.79 -1.90
C ALA A 83 -0.47 3.84 -2.82
N ALA A 84 0.22 4.98 -3.02
CA ALA A 84 -0.22 6.01 -3.96
C ALA A 84 -0.25 5.50 -5.41
N VAL A 85 0.74 4.71 -5.82
CA VAL A 85 0.76 4.06 -7.15
C VAL A 85 -0.44 3.13 -7.31
N CYS A 86 -0.77 2.30 -6.32
CA CYS A 86 -1.96 1.44 -6.38
C CYS A 86 -3.26 2.22 -6.60
N THR A 87 -3.38 3.42 -5.99
CA THR A 87 -4.56 4.26 -6.25
C THR A 87 -4.54 4.90 -7.63
N ALA A 88 -3.37 5.26 -8.16
CA ALA A 88 -3.25 5.84 -9.50
C ALA A 88 -3.59 4.82 -10.59
N LEU A 89 -3.24 3.54 -10.39
CA LEU A 89 -3.58 2.46 -11.33
C LEU A 89 -5.09 2.25 -11.50
N LEU A 90 -5.94 2.76 -10.60
CA LEU A 90 -7.39 2.70 -10.76
C LEU A 90 -7.92 3.52 -11.95
N GLU A 91 -7.11 4.43 -12.50
CA GLU A 91 -7.46 5.15 -13.74
C GLU A 91 -7.40 4.22 -14.97
N GLU A 92 -6.62 3.14 -14.88
CA GLU A 92 -6.36 2.21 -15.97
C GLU A 92 -6.98 0.82 -15.73
N GLU A 93 -7.06 0.40 -14.48
CA GLU A 93 -7.49 -0.95 -14.06
C GLU A 93 -8.67 -0.89 -13.08
N GLU A 94 -9.74 -1.63 -13.37
CA GLU A 94 -10.87 -1.74 -12.46
C GLU A 94 -10.53 -2.63 -11.26
N LEU A 95 -10.88 -2.18 -10.06
CA LEU A 95 -10.78 -2.95 -8.84
C LEU A 95 -12.14 -3.01 -8.15
N ASN A 96 -12.62 -4.22 -7.88
CA ASN A 96 -13.85 -4.44 -7.14
C ASN A 96 -13.58 -5.37 -5.95
N PRO A 97 -13.82 -4.93 -4.70
CA PRO A 97 -14.26 -3.61 -4.29
C PRO A 97 -13.20 -2.51 -4.52
N PRO A 98 -13.60 -1.24 -4.78
CA PRO A 98 -12.65 -0.17 -5.05
C PRO A 98 -11.90 0.26 -3.79
N ILE A 99 -10.69 0.80 -3.95
CA ILE A 99 -10.00 1.49 -2.86
C ILE A 99 -10.78 2.75 -2.50
N THR A 100 -11.14 2.87 -1.23
CA THR A 100 -11.94 3.98 -0.68
C THR A 100 -11.11 5.06 0.01
N GLY A 101 -9.81 4.81 0.22
CA GLY A 101 -8.93 5.77 0.88
C GLY A 101 -7.47 5.32 0.93
N GLN A 102 -6.59 6.25 1.28
CA GLN A 102 -5.16 5.99 1.38
C GLN A 102 -4.53 6.67 2.61
N TRP A 103 -3.60 5.96 3.25
CA TRP A 103 -2.75 6.50 4.31
C TRP A 103 -1.29 6.57 3.83
N LEU A 104 -0.83 7.79 3.54
CA LEU A 104 0.49 8.05 2.98
C LEU A 104 1.38 8.75 4.02
N CYS A 105 2.27 8.00 4.67
CA CYS A 105 3.23 8.59 5.61
C CYS A 105 4.54 8.90 4.90
N VAL A 106 4.89 10.19 4.79
CA VAL A 106 6.13 10.70 4.15
C VAL A 106 6.46 10.06 2.79
N PRO A 107 5.50 9.97 1.84
CA PRO A 107 5.73 9.30 0.57
C PRO A 107 6.62 10.16 -0.36
N SER A 108 7.25 9.52 -1.34
CA SER A 108 7.89 10.19 -2.48
C SER A 108 6.98 10.05 -3.70
N ILE A 109 6.17 11.07 -4.01
CA ILE A 109 5.18 11.05 -5.12
C ILE A 109 5.40 12.15 -6.17
N MET A 110 6.34 13.05 -5.92
CA MET A 110 6.64 14.17 -6.79
C MET A 110 8.14 14.43 -6.76
N PHE A 111 8.71 14.67 -7.94
CA PHE A 111 10.09 15.16 -8.04
C PHE A 111 10.13 16.65 -7.74
N GLU A 112 11.23 17.12 -7.15
CA GLU A 112 11.42 18.53 -6.78
C GLU A 112 11.15 19.50 -7.94
N GLN A 113 11.59 19.14 -9.15
CA GLN A 113 11.35 19.91 -10.38
C GLN A 113 9.87 20.10 -10.76
N HIS A 114 8.96 19.31 -10.18
CA HIS A 114 7.52 19.39 -10.40
C HIS A 114 6.77 20.04 -9.23
N VAL A 115 7.47 20.45 -8.16
CA VAL A 115 6.88 21.18 -7.05
C VAL A 115 6.67 22.63 -7.50
N PRO A 116 5.44 23.19 -7.43
CA PRO A 116 5.19 24.58 -7.79
C PRO A 116 6.04 25.55 -6.96
N GLU A 117 6.43 26.67 -7.56
CA GLU A 117 7.02 27.79 -6.83
C GLU A 117 6.05 28.29 -5.74
N ARG A 118 6.60 28.74 -4.61
CA ARG A 118 5.82 29.16 -3.43
C ARG A 118 5.12 30.50 -3.63
#